data_AF-A0A944JWM6-F1
#
_entry.id   AF-A0A944JWM6-F1
#
_cell.length_a   1.000
_cell.length_b   1.000
_cell.length_c   1.000
_cell.angle_alpha   90.00
_cell.angle_beta   90.00
_cell.angle_gamma   90.00
#
_symmetry.space_group_name_H-M   'P 1'
#
loop_
_entity.id
_entity.type
_entity.pdbx_description
1 polymer ?
#
loop_
_entity_poly.entity_id
_entity_poly.type
_entity_poly.pdbx_seq_one_letter_code
_entity_poly.pdbx_strand_id
1 'polypeptide(L)'
;MAPLDGGFRALTVVTLGLGLVLFGLLIAWQVTAITRAPYPRLRAVEALAIAVPLFLLLFSATYFLLSQEAPQSFSEPLSRTDAVYFAVTVFATVGFGDIAPAGEAGRVLTTVQMVADLIVVGVIAKVLFGAVQIGIRRRTRMRGRGQASVDPVDPDGADPHDEPGSEP
;
A
#
# COMPACT_ATOMS: atom_id res chain seq x y z
N MET A 1 -30.42 30.57 25.43
CA MET A 1 -29.08 30.10 25.84
C MET A 1 -29.09 28.58 25.76
N ALA A 2 -28.13 28.02 25.02
CA ALA A 2 -28.17 26.66 24.46
C ALA A 2 -27.81 25.57 25.50
N PRO A 3 -28.52 24.42 25.49
CA PRO A 3 -28.10 23.20 26.16
C PRO A 3 -27.40 22.27 25.17
N LEU A 4 -26.08 22.24 25.22
CA LEU A 4 -25.23 21.12 24.79
C LEU A 4 -24.38 20.75 26.03
N ASP A 5 -23.83 19.54 26.15
CA ASP A 5 -22.53 19.26 26.83
C ASP A 5 -22.32 17.82 27.39
N GLY A 6 -23.26 16.88 27.24
CA GLY A 6 -23.06 15.50 27.74
C GLY A 6 -22.44 14.52 26.73
N GLY A 7 -23.21 14.18 25.70
CA GLY A 7 -22.88 13.05 24.80
C GLY A 7 -21.80 13.35 23.76
N PHE A 8 -21.72 14.59 23.29
CA PHE A 8 -20.85 14.99 22.18
C PHE A 8 -19.36 14.96 22.57
N ARG A 9 -19.04 15.42 23.79
CA ARG A 9 -17.68 15.47 24.33
C ARG A 9 -17.10 14.07 24.60
N ALA A 10 -17.95 13.12 25.02
CA ALA A 10 -17.55 11.72 25.20
C ALA A 10 -17.24 11.06 23.86
N LEU A 11 -18.04 11.34 22.83
CA LEU A 11 -17.84 10.80 21.48
C LEU A 11 -16.55 11.32 20.84
N THR A 12 -16.22 12.60 21.04
CA THR A 12 -14.93 13.19 20.61
C THR A 12 -13.72 12.59 21.33
N VAL A 13 -13.83 12.31 22.64
CA VAL A 13 -12.73 11.68 23.41
C VAL A 13 -12.58 10.21 23.04
N VAL A 14 -13.68 9.50 22.79
CA VAL A 14 -13.68 8.10 22.35
C VAL A 14 -13.13 7.97 20.94
N THR A 15 -13.47 8.88 20.01
CA THR A 15 -12.92 8.87 18.63
C THR A 15 -11.44 9.24 18.60
N LEU A 16 -10.98 10.20 19.42
CA LEU A 16 -9.55 10.49 19.59
C LEU A 16 -8.79 9.29 20.16
N GLY A 17 -9.35 8.64 21.19
CA GLY A 17 -8.78 7.43 21.78
C GLY A 17 -8.72 6.28 20.77
N LEU A 18 -9.81 6.04 20.03
CA LEU A 18 -9.85 5.04 18.97
C LEU A 18 -8.86 5.35 17.85
N GLY A 19 -8.76 6.61 17.44
CA GLY A 19 -7.81 7.07 16.41
C GLY A 19 -6.36 6.85 16.83
N LEU A 20 -6.02 7.15 18.09
CA LEU A 20 -4.67 6.95 18.63
C LEU A 20 -4.30 5.47 18.75
N VAL A 21 -5.25 4.64 19.23
CA VAL A 21 -5.08 3.19 19.35
C VAL A 21 -4.99 2.55 17.97
N LEU A 22 -5.82 2.96 17.02
CA LEU A 22 -5.81 2.47 15.64
C LEU A 22 -4.51 2.87 14.92
N PHE A 23 -4.04 4.10 15.10
CA PHE A 23 -2.77 4.59 14.56
C PHE A 23 -1.58 3.84 15.15
N GLY A 24 -1.54 3.63 16.46
CA GLY A 24 -0.50 2.86 17.14
C GLY A 24 -0.48 1.39 16.73
N LEU A 25 -1.65 0.75 16.64
CA LEU A 25 -1.81 -0.61 16.13
C LEU A 25 -1.36 -0.70 14.68
N LEU A 26 -1.63 0.32 13.87
CA LEU A 26 -1.17 0.39 12.50
C LEU A 26 0.34 0.48 12.38
N ILE A 27 0.99 1.41 13.09
CA ILE A 27 2.46 1.51 13.10
C ILE A 27 3.07 0.18 13.54
N ALA A 28 2.56 -0.42 14.61
CA ALA A 28 3.07 -1.70 15.12
C ALA A 28 2.86 -2.84 14.13
N TRP A 29 1.67 -2.94 13.51
CA TRP A 29 1.33 -3.97 12.54
C TRP A 29 2.11 -3.80 11.24
N GLN A 30 2.32 -2.57 10.79
CA GLN A 30 3.05 -2.25 9.57
C GLN A 30 4.55 -2.50 9.77
N VAL A 31 5.12 -2.09 10.91
CA VAL A 31 6.53 -2.37 11.25
C VAL A 31 6.78 -3.87 11.35
N THR A 32 5.88 -4.63 11.98
CA THR A 32 6.02 -6.09 12.13
C THR A 32 5.75 -6.85 10.84
N ALA A 33 4.76 -6.46 10.04
CA ALA A 33 4.51 -7.02 8.70
C ALA A 33 5.66 -6.71 7.73
N ILE A 34 6.34 -5.57 7.92
CA ILE A 34 7.47 -5.18 7.08
C ILE A 34 8.73 -5.97 7.40
N THR A 35 8.98 -6.24 8.68
CA THR A 35 10.21 -6.91 9.15
C THR A 35 10.14 -8.43 9.14
N ARG A 36 8.94 -9.05 9.16
CA ARG A 36 8.81 -10.51 9.33
C ARG A 36 8.72 -11.38 8.07
N ALA A 37 8.66 -10.85 6.84
CA ALA A 37 8.35 -11.68 5.67
C ALA A 37 9.56 -11.90 4.73
N PRO A 38 10.11 -13.14 4.64
CA PRO A 38 11.28 -13.48 3.81
C PRO A 38 10.99 -13.70 2.31
N TYR A 39 9.74 -14.01 1.89
CA TYR A 39 9.38 -14.26 0.47
C TYR A 39 7.90 -13.90 0.12
N PRO A 40 7.50 -12.62 -0.02
CA PRO A 40 6.10 -12.19 0.18
C PRO A 40 5.26 -11.80 -1.07
N ARG A 41 5.79 -11.86 -2.30
CA ARG A 41 5.38 -10.91 -3.38
C ARG A 41 4.14 -11.32 -4.18
N LEU A 42 4.06 -12.58 -4.63
CA LEU A 42 2.94 -13.06 -5.46
C LEU A 42 1.66 -13.18 -4.63
N ARG A 43 1.78 -13.74 -3.42
CA ARG A 43 0.71 -13.78 -2.42
C ARG A 43 0.28 -12.39 -1.95
N ALA A 44 1.18 -11.40 -1.93
CA ALA A 44 0.80 -10.03 -1.58
C ALA A 44 -0.06 -9.37 -2.66
N VAL A 45 0.22 -9.60 -3.95
CA VAL A 45 -0.62 -9.07 -5.03
C VAL A 45 -2.02 -9.70 -4.98
N GLU A 46 -2.11 -11.00 -4.78
CA GLU A 46 -3.39 -11.71 -4.60
C GLU A 46 -4.16 -11.19 -3.38
N ALA A 47 -3.48 -11.07 -2.23
CA ALA A 47 -4.08 -10.53 -1.02
C ALA A 47 -4.57 -9.09 -1.22
N LEU A 48 -3.82 -8.26 -1.94
CA LEU A 48 -4.18 -6.88 -2.21
C LEU A 48 -5.39 -6.76 -3.17
N ALA A 49 -5.43 -7.62 -4.19
CA ALA A 49 -6.55 -7.68 -5.14
C ALA A 49 -7.88 -8.00 -4.45
N ILE A 50 -7.86 -8.72 -3.33
CA ILE A 50 -9.03 -9.03 -2.51
C ILE A 50 -9.25 -7.97 -1.42
N ALA A 51 -8.17 -7.53 -0.77
CA ALA A 51 -8.24 -6.63 0.37
C ALA A 51 -8.73 -5.23 0.00
N VAL A 52 -8.30 -4.66 -1.14
CA VAL A 52 -8.70 -3.31 -1.55
C VAL A 52 -10.22 -3.23 -1.81
N PRO A 53 -10.84 -4.12 -2.62
CA PRO A 53 -12.28 -4.13 -2.77
C PRO A 53 -13.04 -4.32 -1.46
N LEU A 54 -12.61 -5.26 -0.60
CA LEU A 54 -13.27 -5.48 0.70
C LEU A 54 -13.15 -4.26 1.63
N PHE A 55 -12.00 -3.60 1.64
CA PHE A 55 -11.78 -2.36 2.38
C PHE A 55 -12.71 -1.25 1.90
N LEU A 56 -12.84 -1.07 0.58
CA LEU A 56 -13.76 -0.09 -0.01
C LEU A 56 -15.22 -0.40 0.31
N LEU A 57 -15.62 -1.67 0.23
CA LEU A 57 -16.97 -2.11 0.58
C LEU A 57 -17.28 -1.92 2.06
N LEU A 58 -16.31 -2.12 2.95
CA LEU A 58 -16.45 -1.87 4.39
C LEU A 58 -16.72 -0.39 4.67
N PHE A 59 -15.91 0.51 4.12
CA PHE A 59 -16.11 1.95 4.30
C PHE A 59 -17.41 2.42 3.64
N SER A 60 -17.70 1.93 2.43
CA SER A 60 -18.97 2.18 1.74
C SER A 60 -20.19 1.77 2.58
N ALA A 61 -20.20 0.57 3.14
CA ALA A 61 -21.29 0.11 4.01
C ALA A 61 -21.42 1.02 5.24
N THR A 62 -20.30 1.44 5.83
CA THR A 62 -20.29 2.32 7.00
C THR A 62 -20.83 3.71 6.67
N TYR A 63 -20.46 4.28 5.52
CA TYR A 63 -21.01 5.56 5.06
C TYR A 63 -22.50 5.49 4.77
N PHE A 64 -22.94 4.42 4.10
CA PHE A 64 -24.36 4.21 3.82
C PHE A 64 -25.17 4.15 5.12
N LEU A 65 -24.75 3.31 6.08
CA LEU A 65 -25.43 3.20 7.37
C LEU A 65 -25.44 4.53 8.14
N LEU A 66 -24.30 5.24 8.18
CA LEU A 66 -24.22 6.55 8.82
C LEU A 66 -25.14 7.58 8.16
N SER A 67 -25.25 7.56 6.84
CA SER A 67 -26.15 8.46 6.10
C SER A 67 -27.62 8.17 6.39
N GLN A 68 -28.00 6.91 6.58
CA GLN A 68 -29.36 6.52 6.97
C GLN A 68 -29.71 6.94 8.41
N GLU A 69 -28.79 6.79 9.36
CA GLU A 69 -29.01 7.16 10.76
C GLU A 69 -28.91 8.67 11.00
N ALA A 70 -27.99 9.34 10.32
CA ALA A 70 -27.72 10.76 10.46
C ALA A 70 -27.60 11.43 9.09
N PRO A 71 -28.73 11.84 8.47
CA PRO A 71 -28.75 12.42 7.13
C PRO A 71 -27.89 13.68 6.95
N GLN A 72 -27.66 14.43 8.04
CA GLN A 72 -26.78 15.61 8.06
C GLN A 72 -25.27 15.30 8.01
N SER A 73 -24.88 14.02 8.00
CA SER A 73 -23.46 13.62 8.01
C SER A 73 -22.75 13.90 6.68
N PHE A 74 -23.50 13.92 5.58
CA PHE A 74 -23.01 14.16 4.22
C PHE A 74 -23.76 15.31 3.57
N SER A 75 -23.23 15.83 2.46
CA SER A 75 -23.87 16.89 1.65
C SER A 75 -25.25 16.48 1.13
N GLU A 76 -25.44 15.18 0.88
CA GLU A 76 -26.70 14.59 0.47
C GLU A 76 -26.87 13.17 1.06
N PRO A 77 -28.11 12.65 1.16
CA PRO A 77 -28.37 11.27 1.53
C PRO A 77 -27.73 10.29 0.54
N LEU A 78 -26.98 9.32 1.04
CA LEU A 78 -26.25 8.38 0.20
C LEU A 78 -27.10 7.16 -0.12
N SER A 79 -27.25 6.86 -1.41
CA SER A 79 -27.62 5.51 -1.85
C SER A 79 -26.44 4.53 -1.65
N ARG A 80 -26.69 3.24 -1.83
CA ARG A 80 -25.62 2.22 -1.78
C ARG A 80 -24.53 2.50 -2.82
N THR A 81 -24.93 2.93 -4.01
CA THR A 81 -24.01 3.26 -5.10
C THR A 81 -23.21 4.52 -4.76
N ASP A 82 -23.85 5.53 -4.20
CA ASP A 82 -23.20 6.80 -3.81
C ASP A 82 -22.16 6.56 -2.73
N ALA A 83 -22.44 5.67 -1.78
CA ALA A 83 -21.49 5.31 -0.74
C ALA A 83 -20.26 4.54 -1.28
N VAL A 84 -20.45 3.64 -2.27
CA VAL A 84 -19.32 2.98 -2.96
C VAL A 84 -18.51 4.02 -3.74
N TYR A 85 -19.20 4.87 -4.50
CA TYR A 85 -18.57 5.93 -5.28
C TYR A 85 -17.76 6.88 -4.39
N PHE A 86 -18.33 7.36 -3.28
CA PHE A 86 -17.63 8.21 -2.32
C PHE A 86 -16.42 7.52 -1.70
N ALA A 87 -16.55 6.25 -1.27
CA ALA A 87 -15.42 5.49 -0.74
C ALA A 87 -14.28 5.36 -1.77
N VAL A 88 -14.62 5.08 -3.04
CA VAL A 88 -13.65 4.97 -4.13
C VAL A 88 -12.99 6.31 -4.44
N THR A 89 -13.74 7.41 -4.48
CA THR A 89 -13.19 8.74 -4.79
C THR A 89 -12.27 9.26 -3.68
N VAL A 90 -12.57 8.95 -2.41
CA VAL A 90 -11.69 9.23 -1.27
C VAL A 90 -10.41 8.39 -1.36
N PHE A 91 -10.53 7.07 -1.58
CA PHE A 91 -9.38 6.17 -1.72
C PHE A 91 -8.47 6.53 -2.88
N ALA A 92 -9.06 6.87 -4.03
CA ALA A 92 -8.33 7.30 -5.21
C ALA A 92 -7.81 8.74 -5.09
N THR A 93 -8.15 9.45 -4.00
CA THR A 93 -7.81 10.85 -3.76
C THR A 93 -8.31 11.81 -4.87
N VAL A 94 -9.38 11.43 -5.57
CA VAL A 94 -9.97 12.21 -6.67
C VAL A 94 -10.83 13.35 -6.14
N GLY A 95 -11.74 13.04 -5.20
CA GLY A 95 -12.55 14.02 -4.48
C GLY A 95 -13.31 15.02 -5.38
N PHE A 96 -14.22 14.53 -6.22
CA PHE A 96 -15.00 15.38 -7.15
C PHE A 96 -15.81 16.49 -6.45
N GLY A 97 -16.15 16.31 -5.17
CA GLY A 97 -16.79 17.34 -4.34
C GLY A 97 -18.32 17.41 -4.49
N ASP A 98 -18.90 16.54 -5.30
CA ASP A 98 -20.34 16.27 -5.38
C ASP A 98 -20.89 15.67 -4.08
N ILE A 99 -20.18 14.70 -3.51
CA ILE A 99 -20.45 14.16 -2.17
C ILE A 99 -19.33 14.57 -1.22
N ALA A 100 -19.70 15.21 -0.10
CA ALA A 100 -18.74 15.69 0.89
C ALA A 100 -19.23 15.42 2.33
N PRO A 101 -18.32 15.14 3.28
CA PRO A 101 -18.67 15.01 4.68
C PRO A 101 -19.03 16.38 5.27
N ALA A 102 -20.29 16.54 5.64
CA ALA A 102 -20.84 17.80 6.16
C ALA A 102 -20.84 17.83 7.70
N GLY A 103 -21.29 16.74 8.33
CA GLY A 103 -21.39 16.59 9.77
C GLY A 103 -20.11 16.05 10.42
N GLU A 104 -19.99 16.18 11.75
CA GLU A 104 -18.81 15.74 12.50
C GLU A 104 -18.53 14.24 12.31
N ALA A 105 -19.55 13.39 12.44
CA ALA A 105 -19.40 11.95 12.26
C ALA A 105 -18.90 11.59 10.85
N GLY A 106 -19.45 12.22 9.81
CA GLY A 106 -18.99 12.04 8.44
C GLY A 106 -17.53 12.46 8.27
N ARG A 107 -17.14 13.63 8.81
CA ARG A 107 -15.76 14.13 8.73
C ARG A 107 -14.77 13.22 9.46
N VAL A 108 -15.12 12.73 10.65
CA VAL A 108 -14.27 11.81 11.41
C VAL A 108 -14.10 10.51 10.62
N LEU A 109 -15.19 9.91 10.15
CA LEU A 109 -15.14 8.64 9.42
C LEU A 109 -14.33 8.77 8.13
N THR A 110 -14.52 9.84 7.36
CA THR A 110 -13.73 10.11 6.16
C THR A 110 -12.26 10.34 6.48
N THR A 111 -11.94 11.06 7.55
CA THR A 111 -10.54 11.23 8.00
C THR A 111 -9.88 9.90 8.34
N VAL A 112 -10.60 9.00 9.02
CA VAL A 112 -10.12 7.65 9.32
C VAL A 112 -9.85 6.87 8.03
N GLN A 113 -10.73 6.96 7.03
CA GLN A 113 -10.48 6.33 5.74
C GLN A 113 -9.20 6.87 5.09
N MET A 114 -9.04 8.19 5.01
CA MET A 114 -7.86 8.81 4.39
C MET A 114 -6.55 8.31 5.03
N VAL A 115 -6.50 8.16 6.35
CA VAL A 115 -5.32 7.59 7.04
C VAL A 115 -5.10 6.14 6.64
N ALA A 116 -6.15 5.32 6.65
CA ALA A 116 -6.07 3.92 6.25
C ALA A 116 -5.65 3.75 4.78
N ASP A 117 -6.08 4.63 3.88
CA ASP A 117 -5.70 4.65 2.48
C ASP A 117 -4.19 4.81 2.31
N LEU A 118 -3.56 5.71 3.08
CA LEU A 118 -2.10 5.90 3.06
C LEU A 118 -1.34 4.62 3.44
N ILE A 119 -1.87 3.84 4.37
CA ILE A 119 -1.27 2.56 4.77
C ILE A 119 -1.40 1.55 3.66
N VAL A 120 -2.61 1.42 3.08
CA VAL A 120 -2.86 0.53 1.96
C VAL A 120 -1.89 0.87 0.84
N VAL A 121 -1.85 2.12 0.39
CA VAL A 121 -0.93 2.62 -0.64
C VAL A 121 0.54 2.32 -0.30
N GLY A 122 0.97 2.52 0.96
CA GLY A 122 2.31 2.18 1.40
C GLY A 122 2.65 0.70 1.25
N VAL A 123 1.69 -0.19 1.54
CA VAL A 123 1.82 -1.64 1.31
C VAL A 123 1.91 -1.94 -0.18
N ILE A 124 1.06 -1.34 -1.03
CA ILE A 124 1.13 -1.50 -2.49
C ILE A 124 2.51 -1.09 -3.00
N ALA A 125 2.98 0.10 -2.61
CA ALA A 125 4.26 0.64 -3.02
C ALA A 125 5.41 -0.29 -2.62
N LYS A 126 5.41 -0.81 -1.39
CA LYS A 126 6.43 -1.76 -0.93
C LYS A 126 6.46 -3.03 -1.79
N VAL A 127 5.30 -3.58 -2.14
CA VAL A 127 5.19 -4.77 -3.00
C VAL A 127 5.77 -4.49 -4.39
N LEU A 128 5.44 -3.33 -4.97
CA LEU A 128 5.93 -2.91 -6.28
C LEU A 128 7.45 -2.67 -6.29
N PHE A 129 7.99 -1.93 -5.33
CA PHE A 129 9.44 -1.71 -5.20
C PHE A 129 10.21 -3.02 -5.04
N GLY A 130 9.66 -3.95 -4.25
CA GLY A 130 10.21 -5.30 -4.11
C GLY A 130 10.24 -6.08 -5.43
N ALA A 131 9.29 -5.86 -6.33
CA ALA A 131 9.26 -6.49 -7.65
C ALA A 131 10.32 -5.90 -8.60
N VAL A 132 10.41 -4.56 -8.65
CA VAL A 132 11.37 -3.84 -9.51
C VAL A 132 12.82 -4.21 -9.16
N GLN A 133 13.17 -4.28 -7.87
CA GLN A 133 14.51 -4.64 -7.42
C GLN A 133 14.94 -6.05 -7.85
N ILE A 134 14.02 -7.02 -7.97
CA ILE A 134 14.35 -8.35 -8.52
C ILE A 134 14.65 -8.24 -10.01
N GLY A 135 13.81 -7.52 -10.76
CA GLY A 135 13.98 -7.37 -12.20
C GLY A 135 15.37 -6.83 -12.54
N ILE A 136 15.83 -5.85 -11.78
CA ILE A 136 17.16 -5.26 -11.92
C ILE A 136 18.27 -6.27 -11.52
N ARG A 137 18.17 -6.92 -10.35
CA ARG A 137 19.18 -7.91 -9.91
C ARG A 137 19.33 -9.10 -10.87
N ARG A 138 18.25 -9.54 -11.51
CA ARG A 138 18.30 -10.61 -12.54
C ARG A 138 19.08 -10.16 -13.78
N ARG A 139 18.89 -8.93 -14.25
CA ARG A 139 19.61 -8.39 -15.42
C ARG A 139 21.12 -8.25 -15.16
N THR A 140 21.52 -7.79 -13.97
CA THR A 140 22.93 -7.66 -13.62
C THR A 140 23.64 -9.02 -13.53
N ARG A 141 22.99 -10.05 -12.98
CA ARG A 141 23.54 -11.42 -12.94
C ARG A 141 23.71 -12.05 -14.33
N MET A 142 22.80 -11.80 -15.26
CA MET A 142 22.92 -12.30 -16.64
C MET A 142 24.03 -11.59 -17.43
N ARG A 143 24.22 -10.28 -17.24
CA ARG A 143 25.32 -9.53 -17.86
C ARG A 143 26.70 -9.98 -17.35
N GLY A 144 26.84 -10.24 -16.05
CA GLY A 144 28.09 -10.74 -15.48
C GLY A 144 28.50 -12.13 -15.97
N ARG A 145 27.53 -13.04 -16.22
CA ARG A 145 27.80 -14.36 -16.81
C ARG A 145 28.18 -14.30 -18.28
N GLY A 146 27.56 -13.40 -19.06
CA GLY A 146 27.92 -13.20 -20.48
C GLY A 146 29.33 -12.63 -20.66
N GLN A 147 29.81 -11.81 -19.72
CA GLN A 147 31.18 -11.26 -19.75
C GLN A 147 32.23 -12.30 -19.34
N ALA A 148 31.92 -13.21 -18.40
CA ALA A 148 32.83 -14.28 -17.98
C ALA A 148 32.95 -15.44 -18.99
N SER A 149 32.02 -15.54 -19.95
CA SER A 149 32.12 -16.51 -21.06
C SER A 149 32.88 -15.97 -22.28
N VAL A 150 33.24 -14.69 -22.28
CA VAL A 150 34.11 -14.06 -23.27
C VAL A 150 35.43 -13.77 -22.57
N ASP A 151 36.14 -14.82 -22.16
CA ASP A 151 37.56 -14.67 -21.85
C ASP A 151 38.25 -14.21 -23.15
N PRO A 152 39.12 -13.19 -23.10
CA PRO A 152 39.96 -12.85 -24.24
C PRO A 152 40.78 -14.08 -24.59
N VAL A 153 40.65 -14.58 -25.82
CA VAL A 153 41.63 -15.54 -26.37
C VAL A 153 42.97 -14.82 -26.31
N ASP A 154 43.85 -15.29 -25.44
CA ASP A 154 45.22 -14.77 -25.30
C ASP A 154 45.94 -14.96 -26.65
N PRO A 155 46.25 -13.89 -27.38
CA PRO A 155 46.89 -14.01 -28.68
C PRO A 155 48.38 -14.40 -28.57
N ASP A 156 48.96 -14.37 -27.36
CA ASP A 156 50.38 -14.64 -27.11
C ASP A 156 50.65 -16.00 -26.45
N GLY A 157 49.79 -16.99 -26.72
CA GLY A 157 50.02 -18.40 -26.38
C GLY A 157 51.18 -19.02 -27.17
N ALA A 158 52.40 -18.50 -27.00
CA ALA A 158 53.63 -19.16 -27.40
C ALA A 158 53.93 -20.27 -26.39
N ASP A 159 53.80 -21.52 -26.84
CA ASP A 159 54.20 -22.71 -26.09
C ASP A 159 55.75 -22.70 -25.92
N PRO A 160 56.29 -22.65 -24.68
CA PRO A 160 57.73 -22.56 -24.47
C PRO A 160 58.48 -23.89 -24.69
N HIS A 161 57.82 -24.96 -25.15
CA HIS A 161 58.38 -26.32 -25.10
C HIS A 161 58.86 -26.93 -26.43
N ASP A 162 58.85 -26.20 -27.54
CA ASP A 162 59.47 -26.67 -28.78
C ASP A 162 60.98 -26.32 -28.83
N GLU A 163 61.80 -27.00 -28.03
CA GLU A 163 63.25 -27.09 -28.29
C GLU A 163 63.51 -28.19 -29.34
N PRO A 164 64.12 -27.87 -30.49
CA PRO A 164 64.52 -28.90 -31.45
C PRO A 164 65.72 -29.67 -30.89
N GLY A 165 65.50 -30.96 -30.62
CA GLY A 165 66.52 -31.90 -30.19
C GLY A 165 67.74 -31.89 -31.13
N SER A 166 68.91 -31.73 -30.53
CA SER A 166 70.21 -31.89 -31.16
C SER A 166 70.39 -33.31 -31.73
N GLU A 167 70.62 -33.39 -33.04
CA GLU A 167 71.12 -34.57 -33.75
C GLU A 167 72.48 -35.03 -33.20
N PRO A 168 72.79 -36.34 -33.23
CA PRO A 168 74.16 -36.84 -33.24
C PRO A 168 74.76 -36.90 -34.67
#